data_AF-A0A6N8YWQ4-F1
#
_entry.id   AF-A0A6N8YWQ4-F1
#
_cell.length_a   1.000
_cell.length_b   1.000
_cell.length_c   1.000
_cell.angle_alpha   90.00
_cell.angle_beta   90.00
_cell.angle_gamma   90.00
#
_symmetry.space_group_name_H-M   'P 1'
#
loop_
_entity.id
_entity.type
_entity.pdbx_description
1 polymer ?
#
loop_
_entity_poly.entity_id
_entity_poly.type
_entity_poly.pdbx_seq_one_letter_code
_entity_poly.pdbx_strand_id
1 'polypeptide(L)'
;MTTIYDAERRDISIALGGDAMITRRMQNFKEERFLKLVEILRDADVSLVNLEMLFHDFESSWQWSSATYTRSDPHNLDELKWMGINAVTAANNHSFDYSEGGFLTTLEHCRDIDLPYAGGGRDLDEARSPAYVDSARGRVAVMGATSTFSEQSRAGAGRPDFRGRPGVNALRHDITHHVQQDVFDALRKANLELGYEEEHAFHRHFGFRGNEDAPDHSTEIDFLDNKFILDEEYAIRTALNEEDRLGISNWIRGTQKMADWLVYGVHCHESGPDGDFHGHSRLSPPHFLTDFARWTIDQGCAAFVGHGPHFLRGIEIYKNRPIFYSLGNFIFQNESVLWLPPEAYSRCG
;
A
#
# COMPACT_ATOMS: atom_id res chain seq x y z
N MET A 1 -36.47 18.13 -13.10
CA MET A 1 -36.83 16.77 -12.64
C MET A 1 -36.66 16.76 -11.14
N THR A 2 -37.68 16.36 -10.38
CA THR A 2 -37.58 16.21 -8.93
C THR A 2 -36.84 14.90 -8.66
N THR A 3 -35.67 14.96 -8.03
CA THR A 3 -34.93 13.77 -7.58
C THR A 3 -35.80 12.97 -6.61
N ILE A 4 -35.95 11.67 -6.87
CA ILE A 4 -36.76 10.76 -6.03
C ILE A 4 -35.89 10.19 -4.90
N TYR A 5 -34.61 9.93 -5.19
CA TYR A 5 -33.64 9.42 -4.22
C TYR A 5 -32.46 10.37 -4.05
N ASP A 6 -31.90 10.45 -2.84
CA ASP A 6 -30.76 11.33 -2.58
C ASP A 6 -29.50 10.93 -3.37
N ALA A 7 -29.31 9.64 -3.65
CA ALA A 7 -28.23 9.14 -4.53
C ALA A 7 -28.33 9.66 -5.98
N GLU A 8 -29.52 10.02 -6.48
CA GLU A 8 -29.69 10.56 -7.84
C GLU A 8 -29.09 11.96 -8.00
N ARG A 9 -28.77 12.65 -6.90
CA ARG A 9 -28.14 13.97 -6.91
C ARG A 9 -26.70 13.92 -7.41
N ARG A 10 -26.06 12.74 -7.37
CA ARG A 10 -24.67 12.51 -7.82
C ARG A 10 -23.66 13.45 -7.15
N ASP A 11 -23.92 13.80 -5.90
CA ASP A 11 -23.01 14.46 -4.98
C ASP A 11 -22.74 13.53 -3.80
N ILE A 12 -21.52 13.54 -3.28
CA ILE A 12 -21.13 12.78 -2.09
C ILE A 12 -20.05 13.54 -1.32
N SER A 13 -20.08 13.41 0.00
CA SER A 13 -18.98 13.82 0.88
C SER A 13 -18.21 12.59 1.35
N ILE A 14 -16.89 12.58 1.11
CA ILE A 14 -16.01 11.50 1.57
C ILE A 14 -14.90 12.11 2.41
N ALA A 15 -14.78 11.70 3.67
CA ALA A 15 -13.68 12.11 4.53
C ALA A 15 -12.54 11.08 4.47
N LEU A 16 -11.35 11.55 4.15
CA LEU A 16 -10.18 10.70 3.96
C LEU A 16 -9.15 11.02 5.05
N GLY A 17 -8.78 10.02 5.83
CA GLY A 17 -7.70 10.10 6.80
C GLY A 17 -6.47 9.32 6.35
N GLY A 18 -5.34 9.72 6.90
CA GLY A 18 -4.06 9.06 6.71
C GLY A 18 -3.90 7.77 7.51
N ASP A 19 -2.66 7.51 7.92
CA ASP A 19 -2.27 6.29 8.64
C ASP A 19 -2.87 6.27 10.06
N ALA A 20 -3.54 5.17 10.39
CA ALA A 20 -4.21 4.94 11.67
C ALA A 20 -3.49 3.83 12.45
N MET A 21 -2.54 4.26 13.26
CA MET A 21 -1.79 3.44 14.21
C MET A 21 -2.29 3.73 15.63
N ILE A 22 -3.40 3.11 16.01
CA ILE A 22 -4.12 3.34 17.27
C ILE A 22 -3.86 2.20 18.28
N THR A 23 -3.46 2.54 19.49
CA THR A 23 -3.21 1.59 20.60
C THR A 23 -4.01 1.94 21.86
N ARG A 24 -4.66 3.10 21.89
CA ARG A 24 -5.38 3.62 23.05
C ARG A 24 -6.84 3.90 22.74
N ARG A 25 -7.67 3.91 23.80
CA ARG A 25 -9.07 4.30 23.75
C ARG A 25 -9.21 5.80 23.47
N MET A 26 -9.89 6.16 22.39
CA MET A 26 -10.11 7.53 21.94
C MET A 26 -11.35 8.17 22.58
N GLN A 27 -12.36 7.37 22.93
CA GLN A 27 -13.60 7.83 23.56
C GLN A 27 -13.41 8.62 24.87
N ASN A 28 -12.27 8.46 25.53
CA ASN A 28 -11.93 9.16 26.77
C ASN A 28 -11.58 10.63 26.56
N PHE A 29 -11.15 11.03 25.37
CA PHE A 29 -10.84 12.42 25.05
C PHE A 29 -12.13 13.22 24.86
N LYS A 30 -12.20 14.38 25.51
CA LYS A 30 -13.38 15.27 25.56
C LYS A 30 -13.07 16.69 25.10
N GLU A 31 -11.86 16.93 24.67
CA GLU A 31 -11.37 18.21 24.19
C GLU A 31 -12.16 18.64 22.96
N GLU A 32 -12.69 19.87 22.97
CA GLU A 32 -13.57 20.39 21.91
C GLU A 32 -12.94 20.27 20.51
N ARG A 33 -11.63 20.54 20.38
CA ARG A 33 -10.92 20.44 19.10
C ARG A 33 -10.85 19.00 18.58
N PHE A 34 -10.71 18.02 19.47
CA PHE A 34 -10.71 16.61 19.12
C PHE A 34 -12.09 16.15 18.69
N LEU A 35 -13.13 16.53 19.44
CA LEU A 35 -14.51 16.17 19.08
C LEU A 35 -14.95 16.80 17.75
N LYS A 36 -14.51 18.03 17.43
CA LYS A 36 -14.74 18.64 16.10
C LYS A 36 -14.10 17.86 14.95
N LEU A 37 -12.92 17.26 15.16
CA LEU A 37 -12.30 16.38 14.16
C LEU A 37 -13.17 15.13 13.95
N VAL A 38 -13.66 14.55 15.04
CA VAL A 38 -14.57 13.39 14.99
C VAL A 38 -15.90 13.75 14.29
N GLU A 39 -16.43 14.95 14.52
CA GLU A 39 -17.63 15.44 13.83
C GLU A 39 -17.42 15.52 12.31
N ILE A 40 -16.26 15.97 11.82
CA ILE A 40 -15.95 15.98 10.37
C ILE A 40 -16.09 14.59 9.75
N LEU A 41 -15.63 13.54 10.45
CA LEU A 41 -15.71 12.16 9.96
C LEU A 41 -17.14 11.64 10.01
N ARG A 42 -17.87 11.93 11.08
CA ARG A 42 -19.26 11.47 11.28
C ARG A 42 -20.27 12.19 10.39
N ASP A 43 -19.98 13.43 10.01
CA ASP A 43 -20.84 14.23 9.14
C ASP A 43 -20.65 13.89 7.64
N ALA A 44 -19.56 13.20 7.29
CA ALA A 44 -19.34 12.71 5.94
C ALA A 44 -20.23 11.50 5.63
N ASP A 45 -20.62 11.33 4.36
CA ASP A 45 -21.42 10.17 3.93
C ASP A 45 -20.63 8.86 4.06
N VAL A 46 -19.31 8.93 3.81
CA VAL A 46 -18.36 7.84 3.99
C VAL A 46 -17.03 8.40 4.49
N SER A 47 -16.36 7.71 5.40
CA SER A 47 -14.99 8.00 5.79
C SER A 47 -14.08 6.77 5.82
N LEU A 48 -12.79 6.97 5.52
CA LEU A 48 -11.81 5.89 5.45
C LEU A 48 -10.40 6.30 5.88
N VAL A 49 -9.63 5.33 6.37
CA VAL A 49 -8.22 5.47 6.81
C VAL A 49 -7.40 4.26 6.37
N ASN A 50 -6.06 4.38 6.42
CA ASN A 50 -5.16 3.23 6.31
C ASN A 50 -4.95 2.58 7.68
N LEU A 51 -5.32 1.31 7.84
CA LEU A 51 -5.17 0.54 9.06
C LEU A 51 -3.74 -0.03 9.15
N GLU A 52 -2.80 0.85 9.51
CA GLU A 52 -1.37 0.57 9.45
C GLU A 52 -0.82 -0.14 10.68
N MET A 53 -1.51 -1.20 11.12
CA MET A 53 -1.09 -2.07 12.21
C MET A 53 -2.01 -3.29 12.30
N LEU A 54 -1.56 -4.30 13.04
CA LEU A 54 -2.32 -5.51 13.30
C LEU A 54 -3.14 -5.41 14.60
N PHE A 55 -4.32 -6.00 14.60
CA PHE A 55 -5.27 -6.04 15.72
C PHE A 55 -5.53 -7.49 16.06
N HIS A 56 -4.86 -8.01 17.08
CA HIS A 56 -4.88 -9.43 17.47
C HIS A 56 -4.28 -9.58 18.88
N ASP A 57 -4.34 -10.74 19.52
CA ASP A 57 -3.77 -11.03 20.85
C ASP A 57 -2.62 -12.04 20.85
N PHE A 58 -1.62 -11.78 19.99
CA PHE A 58 -0.38 -12.56 19.89
C PHE A 58 -0.59 -14.08 19.68
N GLU A 59 -1.68 -14.44 19.03
CA GLU A 59 -2.04 -15.82 18.68
C GLU A 59 -1.06 -16.42 17.67
N SER A 60 -0.37 -15.57 16.91
CA SER A 60 0.59 -15.94 15.87
C SER A 60 1.99 -15.41 16.16
N SER A 61 2.99 -16.13 15.67
CA SER A 61 4.39 -15.71 15.76
C SER A 61 4.66 -14.46 14.92
N TRP A 62 5.59 -13.65 15.39
CA TRP A 62 6.13 -12.53 14.63
C TRP A 62 6.87 -13.00 13.38
N GLN A 63 6.81 -12.23 12.30
CA GLN A 63 7.63 -12.42 11.11
C GLN A 63 8.79 -11.45 11.14
N TRP A 64 9.96 -11.83 10.64
CA TRP A 64 11.06 -10.89 10.52
C TRP A 64 10.66 -9.64 9.71
N SER A 65 10.71 -8.49 10.37
CA SER A 65 10.46 -7.17 9.81
C SER A 65 11.69 -6.29 10.02
N SER A 66 12.06 -5.55 8.98
CA SER A 66 13.06 -4.48 9.09
C SER A 66 12.49 -3.21 9.69
N ALA A 67 11.16 -3.06 9.70
CA ALA A 67 10.40 -1.96 10.29
C ALA A 67 10.13 -2.18 11.79
N THR A 68 9.39 -1.26 12.40
CA THR A 68 8.92 -1.43 13.79
C THR A 68 7.80 -2.48 13.83
N TYR A 69 7.70 -3.28 14.88
CA TYR A 69 6.57 -4.20 15.03
C TYR A 69 5.38 -3.46 15.59
N THR A 70 4.24 -3.57 14.92
CA THR A 70 3.04 -2.82 15.29
C THR A 70 1.90 -3.79 15.61
N ARG A 71 1.29 -3.59 16.78
CA ARG A 71 0.15 -4.37 17.25
C ARG A 71 -0.74 -3.52 18.14
N SER A 72 -2.04 -3.74 18.03
CA SER A 72 -3.06 -3.14 18.88
C SER A 72 -4.02 -4.19 19.46
N ASP A 73 -4.66 -3.82 20.58
CA ASP A 73 -5.79 -4.57 21.11
C ASP A 73 -6.97 -4.53 20.11
N PRO A 74 -7.59 -5.67 19.78
CA PRO A 74 -8.71 -5.76 18.83
C PRO A 74 -9.83 -4.74 19.08
N HIS A 75 -10.13 -4.42 20.33
CA HIS A 75 -11.20 -3.49 20.66
C HIS A 75 -10.90 -2.03 20.28
N ASN A 76 -9.66 -1.69 19.90
CA ASN A 76 -9.36 -0.35 19.38
C ASN A 76 -9.94 -0.15 17.96
N LEU A 77 -10.37 -1.22 17.26
CA LEU A 77 -11.17 -1.09 16.04
C LEU A 77 -12.53 -0.42 16.32
N ASP A 78 -13.14 -0.68 17.49
CA ASP A 78 -14.38 -0.02 17.91
C ASP A 78 -14.19 1.49 18.11
N GLU A 79 -12.97 1.94 18.44
CA GLU A 79 -12.66 3.36 18.56
C GLU A 79 -12.68 4.03 17.19
N LEU A 80 -12.13 3.37 16.15
CA LEU A 80 -12.21 3.88 14.78
C LEU A 80 -13.68 3.97 14.30
N LYS A 81 -14.49 2.93 14.56
CA LYS A 81 -15.93 2.97 14.27
C LYS A 81 -16.63 4.09 15.03
N TRP A 82 -16.33 4.25 16.32
CA TRP A 82 -16.88 5.34 17.12
C TRP A 82 -16.51 6.71 16.54
N MET A 83 -15.28 6.89 16.05
CA MET A 83 -14.85 8.13 15.40
C MET A 83 -15.58 8.43 14.08
N GLY A 84 -16.30 7.46 13.51
CA GLY A 84 -17.06 7.61 12.27
C GLY A 84 -16.41 6.92 11.07
N ILE A 85 -15.32 6.17 11.25
CA ILE A 85 -14.67 5.42 10.16
C ILE A 85 -15.60 4.33 9.64
N ASN A 86 -15.86 4.34 8.33
CA ASN A 86 -16.77 3.40 7.68
C ASN A 86 -16.04 2.30 6.91
N ALA A 87 -14.80 2.51 6.50
CA ALA A 87 -13.97 1.50 5.86
C ALA A 87 -12.48 1.75 6.09
N VAL A 88 -11.67 0.71 5.86
CA VAL A 88 -10.20 0.81 5.99
C VAL A 88 -9.48 0.18 4.81
N THR A 89 -8.27 0.64 4.52
CA THR A 89 -7.30 -0.15 3.74
C THR A 89 -6.40 -0.93 4.68
N ALA A 90 -6.13 -2.19 4.36
CA ALA A 90 -5.29 -3.08 5.14
C ALA A 90 -4.07 -3.58 4.34
N ALA A 91 -3.80 -3.01 3.16
CA ALA A 91 -2.54 -3.22 2.44
C ALA A 91 -1.50 -2.21 2.92
N ASN A 92 -0.51 -2.66 3.67
CA ASN A 92 0.65 -1.87 4.07
C ASN A 92 1.83 -2.76 4.46
N ASN A 93 2.98 -2.15 4.73
CA ASN A 93 4.20 -2.81 5.16
C ASN A 93 4.04 -3.56 6.51
N HIS A 94 3.20 -3.08 7.41
CA HIS A 94 2.95 -3.65 8.74
C HIS A 94 1.96 -4.83 8.75
N SER A 95 1.35 -5.12 7.61
CA SER A 95 0.31 -6.15 7.49
C SER A 95 0.79 -7.56 7.84
N PHE A 96 2.10 -7.81 7.91
CA PHE A 96 2.67 -9.13 8.21
C PHE A 96 3.66 -9.11 9.38
N ASP A 97 3.67 -8.07 10.21
CA ASP A 97 4.55 -8.02 11.39
C ASP A 97 4.37 -9.26 12.30
N TYR A 98 3.15 -9.81 12.35
CA TYR A 98 2.80 -11.05 13.07
C TYR A 98 2.42 -12.21 12.15
N SER A 99 3.14 -12.32 11.04
CA SER A 99 2.97 -13.35 10.00
C SER A 99 1.56 -13.34 9.36
N GLU A 100 1.29 -14.34 8.52
CA GLU A 100 -0.04 -14.58 7.93
C GLU A 100 -1.16 -14.63 8.97
N GLY A 101 -0.90 -15.25 10.13
CA GLY A 101 -1.93 -15.43 11.15
C GLY A 101 -2.35 -14.11 11.80
N GLY A 102 -1.41 -13.23 12.18
CA GLY A 102 -1.75 -11.91 12.71
C GLY A 102 -2.51 -11.04 11.71
N PHE A 103 -2.16 -11.16 10.42
CA PHE A 103 -2.89 -10.50 9.34
C PHE A 103 -4.33 -10.99 9.25
N LEU A 104 -4.54 -12.31 9.12
CA LEU A 104 -5.85 -12.90 8.95
C LEU A 104 -6.76 -12.68 10.16
N THR A 105 -6.21 -12.75 11.38
CA THR A 105 -6.94 -12.42 12.62
C THR A 105 -7.38 -10.96 12.62
N THR A 106 -6.53 -10.03 12.17
CA THR A 106 -6.91 -8.61 12.02
C THR A 106 -8.08 -8.45 11.04
N LEU A 107 -8.02 -9.10 9.88
CA LEU A 107 -9.11 -9.06 8.89
C LEU A 107 -10.40 -9.74 9.40
N GLU A 108 -10.29 -10.75 10.26
CA GLU A 108 -11.43 -11.37 10.94
C GLU A 108 -12.08 -10.41 11.93
N HIS A 109 -11.31 -9.74 12.79
CA HIS A 109 -11.86 -8.76 13.72
C HIS A 109 -12.52 -7.56 13.02
N CYS A 110 -11.99 -7.10 11.89
CA CYS A 110 -12.68 -6.12 11.06
C CYS A 110 -14.06 -6.62 10.59
N ARG A 111 -14.19 -7.90 10.20
CA ARG A 111 -15.47 -8.50 9.79
C ARG A 111 -16.45 -8.63 10.95
N ASP A 112 -15.98 -9.08 12.10
CA ASP A 112 -16.81 -9.33 13.28
C ASP A 112 -17.55 -8.07 13.75
N ILE A 113 -16.92 -6.91 13.59
CA ILE A 113 -17.52 -5.62 13.95
C ILE A 113 -18.19 -4.90 12.79
N ASP A 114 -18.28 -5.50 11.59
CA ASP A 114 -18.78 -4.84 10.37
C ASP A 114 -17.99 -3.55 10.05
N LEU A 115 -16.67 -3.66 9.97
CA LEU A 115 -15.76 -2.65 9.43
C LEU A 115 -15.20 -3.14 8.09
N PRO A 116 -15.81 -2.74 6.96
CA PRO A 116 -15.33 -3.08 5.62
C PRO A 116 -13.84 -2.75 5.43
N TYR A 117 -13.08 -3.69 4.87
CA TYR A 117 -11.66 -3.50 4.59
C TYR A 117 -11.30 -3.88 3.15
N ALA A 118 -10.26 -3.25 2.60
CA ALA A 118 -9.75 -3.53 1.26
C ALA A 118 -8.22 -3.66 1.23
N GLY A 119 -7.68 -4.30 0.18
CA GLY A 119 -6.24 -4.44 -0.04
C GLY A 119 -5.61 -5.66 0.61
N GLY A 120 -6.39 -6.51 1.28
CA GLY A 120 -5.90 -7.70 1.97
C GLY A 120 -6.88 -8.86 1.84
N GLY A 121 -6.40 -10.10 1.86
CA GLY A 121 -7.28 -11.25 1.75
C GLY A 121 -6.60 -12.60 1.90
N ARG A 122 -7.38 -13.67 1.77
CA ARG A 122 -6.91 -15.07 1.82
C ARG A 122 -6.22 -15.52 0.54
N ASP A 123 -6.34 -14.74 -0.52
CA ASP A 123 -5.67 -14.90 -1.80
C ASP A 123 -5.62 -13.56 -2.54
N LEU A 124 -5.02 -13.57 -3.75
CA LEU A 124 -4.88 -12.36 -4.57
C LEU A 124 -6.22 -11.79 -5.04
N ASP A 125 -7.25 -12.61 -5.22
CA ASP A 125 -8.56 -12.15 -5.67
C ASP A 125 -9.27 -11.41 -4.54
N GLU A 126 -9.28 -11.97 -3.33
CA GLU A 126 -9.78 -11.26 -2.14
C GLU A 126 -8.99 -9.99 -1.87
N ALA A 127 -7.66 -10.02 -1.97
CA ALA A 127 -6.82 -8.85 -1.72
C ALA A 127 -7.11 -7.70 -2.69
N ARG A 128 -7.44 -8.02 -3.95
CA ARG A 128 -7.83 -7.02 -4.98
C ARG A 128 -9.30 -6.63 -4.94
N SER A 129 -10.13 -7.36 -4.20
CA SER A 129 -11.57 -7.11 -4.16
C SER A 129 -11.90 -5.78 -3.48
N PRO A 130 -12.98 -5.10 -3.90
CA PRO A 130 -13.45 -3.89 -3.24
C PRO A 130 -14.15 -4.20 -1.91
N ALA A 131 -13.95 -3.33 -0.92
CA ALA A 131 -14.89 -3.15 0.17
C ALA A 131 -16.03 -2.23 -0.28
N TYR A 132 -17.25 -2.47 0.17
CA TYR A 132 -18.38 -1.59 -0.14
C TYR A 132 -18.92 -0.94 1.13
N VAL A 133 -19.21 0.35 1.03
CA VAL A 133 -19.91 1.13 2.05
C VAL A 133 -21.17 1.71 1.41
N ASP A 134 -22.32 1.39 1.98
CA ASP A 134 -23.61 1.95 1.58
C ASP A 134 -23.89 3.25 2.35
N SER A 135 -24.18 4.33 1.63
CA SER A 135 -24.66 5.59 2.20
C SER A 135 -25.97 6.03 1.54
N ALA A 136 -26.65 7.01 2.15
CA ALA A 136 -27.84 7.62 1.55
C ALA A 136 -27.54 8.33 0.21
N ARG A 137 -26.28 8.71 -0.04
CA ARG A 137 -25.80 9.38 -1.26
C ARG A 137 -25.24 8.42 -2.31
N GLY A 138 -25.34 7.13 -2.07
CA GLY A 138 -24.91 6.08 -2.98
C GLY A 138 -23.88 5.14 -2.36
N ARG A 139 -23.45 4.17 -3.15
CA ARG A 139 -22.47 3.17 -2.72
C ARG A 139 -21.06 3.61 -3.06
N VAL A 140 -20.19 3.59 -2.07
CA VAL A 140 -18.75 3.80 -2.24
C VAL A 140 -18.04 2.46 -2.20
N ALA A 141 -17.22 2.20 -3.21
CA ALA A 141 -16.26 1.12 -3.19
C ALA A 141 -14.88 1.64 -2.77
N VAL A 142 -14.19 0.88 -1.93
CA VAL A 142 -12.82 1.13 -1.51
C VAL A 142 -11.96 -0.03 -2.00
N MET A 143 -10.87 0.29 -2.68
CA MET A 143 -9.84 -0.67 -3.08
C MET A 143 -8.50 -0.22 -2.51
N GLY A 144 -7.62 -1.17 -2.19
CA GLY A 144 -6.33 -0.88 -1.56
C GLY A 144 -5.18 -1.65 -2.20
N ALA A 145 -3.98 -1.08 -2.19
CA ALA A 145 -2.74 -1.77 -2.52
C ALA A 145 -1.56 -1.21 -1.70
N THR A 146 -0.43 -1.89 -1.72
CA THR A 146 0.82 -1.34 -1.17
C THR A 146 2.00 -1.65 -2.07
N SER A 147 2.91 -0.70 -2.24
CA SER A 147 4.19 -0.90 -2.93
C SER A 147 5.33 -1.26 -1.98
N THR A 148 5.15 -1.03 -0.68
CA THR A 148 6.14 -1.33 0.35
C THR A 148 5.72 -2.56 1.13
N PHE A 149 6.31 -3.71 0.80
CA PHE A 149 5.92 -5.00 1.36
C PHE A 149 7.10 -5.99 1.35
N SER A 150 6.93 -7.11 2.05
CA SER A 150 7.84 -8.26 1.97
C SER A 150 7.32 -9.30 0.98
N GLU A 151 8.19 -10.08 0.34
CA GLU A 151 7.73 -11.15 -0.56
C GLU A 151 6.83 -12.18 0.14
N GLN A 152 6.97 -12.36 1.45
CA GLN A 152 6.10 -13.22 2.26
C GLN A 152 4.70 -12.63 2.43
N SER A 153 4.57 -11.30 2.48
CA SER A 153 3.28 -10.63 2.71
C SER A 153 2.42 -10.46 1.46
N ARG A 154 2.98 -10.69 0.27
CA ARG A 154 2.27 -10.53 -1.01
C ARG A 154 1.20 -11.61 -1.21
N ALA A 155 -0.04 -11.22 -1.51
CA ALA A 155 -1.08 -12.19 -1.84
C ALA A 155 -0.72 -12.96 -3.13
N GLY A 156 -1.00 -14.25 -3.14
CA GLY A 156 -0.75 -15.15 -4.28
C GLY A 156 -2.06 -15.66 -4.88
N ALA A 157 -2.14 -15.71 -6.21
CA ALA A 157 -3.27 -16.31 -6.90
C ALA A 157 -3.35 -17.81 -6.63
N GLY A 158 -4.58 -18.32 -6.51
CA GLY A 158 -4.83 -19.76 -6.50
C GLY A 158 -4.93 -20.34 -7.91
N ARG A 159 -4.89 -21.66 -7.97
CA ARG A 159 -5.27 -22.48 -9.13
C ARG A 159 -6.32 -23.50 -8.67
N PRO A 160 -7.09 -24.13 -9.59
CA PRO A 160 -8.05 -25.17 -9.20
C PRO A 160 -7.47 -26.31 -8.34
N ASP A 161 -6.17 -26.57 -8.48
CA ASP A 161 -5.40 -27.61 -7.78
C ASP A 161 -4.54 -27.09 -6.62
N PHE A 162 -4.44 -25.76 -6.43
CA PHE A 162 -3.55 -25.17 -5.43
C PHE A 162 -4.15 -23.89 -4.84
N ARG A 163 -4.27 -23.84 -3.51
CA ARG A 163 -4.88 -22.68 -2.84
C ARG A 163 -4.04 -21.42 -3.08
N GLY A 164 -4.72 -20.27 -3.16
CA GLY A 164 -4.04 -18.98 -3.13
C GLY A 164 -3.31 -18.76 -1.81
N ARG A 165 -2.41 -17.79 -1.82
CA ARG A 165 -1.64 -17.40 -0.64
C ARG A 165 -2.25 -16.13 -0.04
N PRO A 166 -2.59 -16.12 1.25
CA PRO A 166 -3.01 -14.91 1.94
C PRO A 166 -1.99 -13.79 1.84
N GLY A 167 -2.46 -12.55 1.81
CA GLY A 167 -1.57 -11.41 1.76
C GLY A 167 -2.21 -10.09 1.38
N VAL A 168 -1.35 -9.10 1.20
CA VAL A 168 -1.71 -7.78 0.69
C VAL A 168 -1.76 -7.78 -0.83
N ASN A 169 -2.59 -6.91 -1.38
CA ASN A 169 -2.57 -6.56 -2.79
C ASN A 169 -1.30 -5.75 -3.07
N ALA A 170 -0.27 -6.42 -3.54
CA ALA A 170 1.00 -5.80 -3.87
C ALA A 170 0.91 -4.98 -5.16
N LEU A 171 1.53 -3.81 -5.14
CA LEU A 171 1.81 -2.98 -6.29
C LEU A 171 3.33 -3.03 -6.55
N ARG A 172 3.77 -4.06 -7.28
CA ARG A 172 5.18 -4.20 -7.65
C ARG A 172 5.57 -3.07 -8.61
N HIS A 173 6.84 -2.70 -8.54
CA HIS A 173 7.45 -1.75 -9.43
C HIS A 173 8.91 -2.14 -9.66
N ASP A 174 9.41 -1.81 -10.84
CA ASP A 174 10.81 -2.01 -11.19
C ASP A 174 11.58 -0.73 -10.90
N ILE A 175 12.85 -0.87 -10.52
CA ILE A 175 13.78 0.24 -10.33
C ILE A 175 14.96 0.03 -11.28
N THR A 176 15.19 1.01 -12.14
CA THR A 176 16.29 1.03 -13.09
C THR A 176 17.21 2.20 -12.80
N HIS A 177 18.50 1.90 -12.64
CA HIS A 177 19.54 2.88 -12.39
C HIS A 177 20.27 3.19 -13.69
N HIS A 178 20.32 4.46 -14.05
CA HIS A 178 21.04 4.94 -15.23
C HIS A 178 22.38 5.50 -14.78
N VAL A 179 23.46 5.06 -15.43
CA VAL A 179 24.84 5.43 -15.07
C VAL A 179 25.68 5.69 -16.30
N GLN A 180 26.67 6.56 -16.16
CA GLN A 180 27.63 6.88 -17.22
C GLN A 180 28.65 5.75 -17.44
N GLN A 181 29.36 5.80 -18.57
CA GLN A 181 30.26 4.74 -19.04
C GLN A 181 31.30 4.29 -18.01
N ASP A 182 31.93 5.24 -17.30
CA ASP A 182 32.99 4.93 -16.34
C ASP A 182 32.46 4.12 -15.14
N VAL A 183 31.28 4.48 -14.63
CA VAL A 183 30.61 3.72 -13.56
C VAL A 183 30.05 2.41 -14.08
N PHE A 184 29.49 2.38 -15.29
CA PHE A 184 29.01 1.15 -15.93
C PHE A 184 30.14 0.12 -16.06
N ASP A 185 31.30 0.53 -16.57
CA ASP A 185 32.48 -0.33 -16.71
C ASP A 185 33.00 -0.83 -15.36
N ALA A 186 32.97 0.02 -14.33
CA ALA A 186 33.36 -0.34 -12.97
C ALA A 186 32.40 -1.37 -12.35
N LEU A 187 31.09 -1.16 -12.50
CA LEU A 187 30.06 -2.11 -12.04
C LEU A 187 30.15 -3.43 -12.78
N ARG A 188 30.37 -3.41 -14.09
CA ARG A 188 30.57 -4.62 -14.90
C ARG A 188 31.78 -5.41 -14.42
N LYS A 189 32.91 -4.73 -14.19
CA LYS A 189 34.10 -5.37 -13.64
C LYS A 189 33.81 -5.98 -12.27
N ALA A 190 33.14 -5.25 -11.38
CA ALA A 190 32.79 -5.77 -10.05
C ALA A 190 31.84 -6.98 -10.15
N ASN A 191 30.84 -6.93 -11.03
CA ASN A 191 29.89 -8.02 -11.28
C ASN A 191 30.59 -9.31 -11.71
N LEU A 192 31.59 -9.19 -12.57
CA LEU A 192 32.43 -10.30 -13.05
C LEU A 192 33.38 -10.82 -11.96
N GLU A 193 34.19 -9.94 -11.37
CA GLU A 193 35.26 -10.32 -10.43
C GLU A 193 34.71 -10.84 -9.09
N LEU A 194 33.50 -10.42 -8.70
CA LEU A 194 32.80 -10.93 -7.51
C LEU A 194 31.94 -12.16 -7.81
N GLY A 195 31.81 -12.57 -9.09
CA GLY A 195 31.10 -13.79 -9.50
C GLY A 195 29.57 -13.68 -9.58
N TYR A 196 28.99 -12.50 -9.40
CA TYR A 196 27.53 -12.31 -9.49
C TYR A 196 26.98 -12.63 -10.88
N GLU A 197 27.73 -12.36 -11.95
CA GLU A 197 27.31 -12.72 -13.31
C GLU A 197 27.17 -14.24 -13.50
N GLU A 198 28.13 -15.01 -12.96
CA GLU A 198 28.11 -16.47 -13.00
C GLU A 198 26.98 -17.02 -12.13
N GLU A 199 26.75 -16.45 -10.95
CA GLU A 199 25.63 -16.80 -10.07
C GLU A 199 24.27 -16.53 -10.74
N HIS A 200 24.11 -15.37 -11.39
CA HIS A 200 22.89 -15.04 -12.13
C HIS A 200 22.68 -15.98 -13.33
N ALA A 201 23.75 -16.31 -14.07
CA ALA A 201 23.69 -17.27 -15.16
C ALA A 201 23.33 -18.67 -14.66
N PHE A 202 23.87 -19.09 -13.52
CA PHE A 202 23.52 -20.34 -12.84
C PHE A 202 22.04 -20.35 -12.45
N HIS A 203 21.54 -19.31 -11.78
CA HIS A 203 20.13 -19.22 -11.39
C HIS A 203 19.18 -19.22 -12.60
N ARG A 204 19.54 -18.59 -13.72
CA ARG A 204 18.80 -18.70 -14.99
C ARG A 204 18.86 -20.12 -15.57
N HIS A 205 20.03 -20.74 -15.61
CA HIS A 205 20.21 -22.10 -16.14
C HIS A 205 19.36 -23.14 -15.39
N PHE A 206 19.28 -23.02 -14.06
CA PHE A 206 18.45 -23.89 -13.22
C PHE A 206 16.99 -23.42 -13.09
N GLY A 207 16.62 -22.29 -13.71
CA GLY A 207 15.25 -21.78 -13.72
C GLY A 207 14.77 -21.21 -12.38
N PHE A 208 15.67 -20.89 -11.44
CA PHE A 208 15.29 -20.32 -10.14
C PHE A 208 14.77 -18.88 -10.24
N ARG A 209 15.07 -18.18 -11.35
CA ARG A 209 14.50 -16.88 -11.69
C ARG A 209 13.37 -16.93 -12.73
N GLY A 210 12.89 -18.14 -13.08
CA GLY A 210 11.88 -18.30 -14.13
C GLY A 210 12.43 -18.01 -15.53
N ASN A 211 11.56 -17.56 -16.44
CA ASN A 211 11.90 -17.26 -17.83
C ASN A 211 12.37 -15.80 -17.98
N GLU A 212 13.47 -15.44 -17.32
CA GLU A 212 14.12 -14.15 -17.53
C GLU A 212 15.10 -14.24 -18.71
N ASP A 213 15.00 -13.27 -19.63
CA ASP A 213 15.97 -13.11 -20.70
C ASP A 213 17.33 -12.68 -20.12
N ALA A 214 18.42 -13.11 -20.76
CA ALA A 214 19.74 -12.63 -20.38
C ALA A 214 19.85 -11.12 -20.71
N PRO A 215 20.43 -10.30 -19.82
CA PRO A 215 20.60 -8.88 -20.10
C PRO A 215 21.53 -8.66 -21.30
N ASP A 216 21.30 -7.58 -22.04
CA ASP A 216 22.25 -7.14 -23.05
C ASP A 216 23.47 -6.53 -22.36
N HIS A 217 24.49 -7.36 -22.11
CA HIS A 217 25.73 -6.96 -21.41
C HIS A 217 26.52 -5.80 -22.08
N SER A 218 26.11 -5.34 -23.26
CA SER A 218 26.65 -4.11 -23.87
C SER A 218 26.08 -2.83 -23.28
N THR A 219 24.85 -2.87 -22.73
CA THR A 219 24.13 -1.71 -22.22
C THR A 219 23.44 -1.93 -20.87
N GLU A 220 23.36 -3.17 -20.39
CA GLU A 220 22.66 -3.55 -19.16
C GLU A 220 23.54 -4.42 -18.24
N ILE A 221 23.41 -4.21 -16.93
CA ILE A 221 24.05 -5.03 -15.89
C ILE A 221 23.04 -5.27 -14.78
N ASP A 222 22.85 -6.54 -14.42
CA ASP A 222 22.22 -6.93 -13.15
C ASP A 222 23.32 -7.13 -12.11
N PHE A 223 23.42 -6.21 -11.16
CA PHE A 223 24.43 -6.27 -10.10
C PHE A 223 23.73 -6.21 -8.74
N LEU A 224 23.97 -7.25 -7.92
CA LEU A 224 23.14 -7.54 -6.75
C LEU A 224 21.66 -7.67 -7.18
N ASP A 225 20.75 -7.04 -6.45
CA ASP A 225 19.32 -7.03 -6.75
C ASP A 225 18.88 -5.79 -7.56
N ASN A 226 19.81 -5.12 -8.26
CA ASN A 226 19.53 -3.88 -8.98
C ASN A 226 19.89 -3.98 -10.47
N LYS A 227 19.05 -3.37 -11.31
CA LYS A 227 19.29 -3.19 -12.74
C LYS A 227 19.99 -1.86 -13.01
N PHE A 228 21.09 -1.91 -13.75
CA PHE A 228 21.84 -0.75 -14.22
C PHE A 228 21.85 -0.69 -15.75
N ILE A 229 21.62 0.50 -16.31
CA ILE A 229 21.64 0.77 -17.75
C ILE A 229 22.66 1.86 -18.05
N LEU A 230 23.48 1.64 -19.07
CA LEU A 230 24.37 2.64 -19.64
C LEU A 230 23.55 3.78 -20.24
N ASP A 231 23.75 5.00 -19.75
CA ASP A 231 23.06 6.21 -20.19
C ASP A 231 24.01 7.41 -20.14
N GLU A 232 23.60 8.55 -20.71
CA GLU A 232 24.41 9.79 -20.71
C GLU A 232 24.36 10.53 -19.35
N GLU A 233 23.36 10.23 -18.53
CA GLU A 233 23.09 10.91 -17.26
C GLU A 233 22.81 9.90 -16.12
N TYR A 234 22.99 10.37 -14.88
CA TYR A 234 22.53 9.63 -13.71
C TYR A 234 21.02 9.82 -13.54
N ALA A 235 20.29 8.71 -13.38
CA ALA A 235 18.88 8.76 -13.07
C ALA A 235 18.42 7.47 -12.39
N ILE A 236 17.36 7.59 -11.59
CA ILE A 236 16.60 6.44 -11.09
C ILE A 236 15.23 6.52 -11.74
N ARG A 237 14.87 5.49 -12.50
CA ARG A 237 13.56 5.37 -13.15
C ARG A 237 12.80 4.23 -12.52
N THR A 238 11.53 4.48 -12.20
CA THR A 238 10.63 3.46 -11.65
C THR A 238 9.49 3.20 -12.60
N ALA A 239 9.11 1.94 -12.79
CA ALA A 239 7.99 1.56 -13.65
C ALA A 239 7.04 0.61 -12.93
N LEU A 240 5.75 0.70 -13.24
CA LEU A 240 4.74 -0.19 -12.67
C LEU A 240 4.87 -1.60 -13.24
N ASN A 241 4.65 -2.60 -12.39
CA ASN A 241 4.49 -3.95 -12.86
C ASN A 241 3.17 -4.12 -13.63
N GLU A 242 3.28 -4.53 -14.89
CA GLU A 242 2.14 -4.62 -15.81
C GLU A 242 1.12 -5.71 -15.43
N GLU A 243 1.58 -6.82 -14.84
CA GLU A 243 0.70 -7.89 -14.37
C GLU A 243 -0.20 -7.39 -13.23
N ASP A 244 0.38 -6.64 -12.29
CA ASP A 244 -0.38 -6.02 -11.19
C ASP A 244 -1.37 -4.99 -11.73
N ARG A 245 -0.92 -4.11 -12.63
CA ARG A 245 -1.77 -3.10 -13.27
C ARG A 245 -2.96 -3.73 -14.00
N LEU A 246 -2.74 -4.78 -14.79
CA LEU A 246 -3.79 -5.50 -15.52
C LEU A 246 -4.76 -6.22 -14.57
N GLY A 247 -4.23 -6.90 -13.56
CA GLY A 247 -5.03 -7.57 -12.55
C GLY A 247 -5.94 -6.61 -11.79
N ILE A 248 -5.41 -5.46 -11.35
CA ILE A 248 -6.17 -4.40 -10.70
C ILE A 248 -7.23 -3.81 -11.65
N SER A 249 -6.90 -3.60 -12.93
CA SER A 249 -7.85 -3.08 -13.92
C SER A 249 -9.10 -3.96 -14.04
N ASN A 250 -8.95 -5.29 -13.98
CA ASN A 250 -10.08 -6.21 -14.03
C ASN A 250 -11.07 -5.96 -12.88
N TRP A 251 -10.53 -5.75 -11.67
CA TRP A 251 -11.33 -5.45 -10.49
C TRP A 251 -11.97 -4.07 -10.55
N ILE A 252 -11.25 -3.02 -10.96
CA ILE A 252 -11.82 -1.67 -11.14
C ILE A 252 -13.03 -1.72 -12.09
N ARG A 253 -12.91 -2.36 -13.24
CA ARG A 253 -14.01 -2.47 -14.22
C ARG A 253 -15.23 -3.22 -13.68
N GLY A 254 -15.02 -4.22 -12.82
CA GLY A 254 -16.10 -4.93 -12.14
C GLY A 254 -16.79 -4.04 -11.11
N THR A 255 -15.99 -3.34 -10.30
CA THR A 255 -16.45 -2.47 -9.21
C THR A 255 -17.31 -1.32 -9.70
N GLN A 256 -16.98 -0.73 -10.85
CA GLN A 256 -17.75 0.36 -11.47
C GLN A 256 -19.19 0.00 -11.83
N LYS A 257 -19.52 -1.29 -11.92
CA LYS A 257 -20.90 -1.75 -12.15
C LYS A 257 -21.72 -1.85 -10.87
N MET A 258 -21.05 -1.82 -9.72
CA MET A 258 -21.63 -2.12 -8.41
C MET A 258 -21.59 -0.93 -7.46
N ALA A 259 -20.83 0.13 -7.75
CA ALA A 259 -20.70 1.30 -6.90
C ALA A 259 -20.81 2.60 -7.71
N ASP A 260 -21.34 3.65 -7.07
CA ASP A 260 -21.46 4.98 -7.65
C ASP A 260 -20.12 5.73 -7.61
N TRP A 261 -19.31 5.44 -6.59
CA TRP A 261 -18.01 6.07 -6.36
C TRP A 261 -16.97 5.01 -6.03
N LEU A 262 -15.74 5.17 -6.55
CA LEU A 262 -14.62 4.28 -6.27
C LEU A 262 -13.43 5.08 -5.75
N VAL A 263 -12.93 4.75 -4.56
CA VAL A 263 -11.70 5.32 -3.99
C VAL A 263 -10.61 4.25 -4.00
N TYR A 264 -9.43 4.62 -4.48
CA TYR A 264 -8.27 3.73 -4.48
C TYR A 264 -7.20 4.24 -3.51
N GLY A 265 -6.92 3.46 -2.46
CA GLY A 265 -5.88 3.73 -1.48
C GLY A 265 -4.56 3.01 -1.80
N VAL A 266 -3.43 3.67 -1.62
CA VAL A 266 -2.10 3.05 -1.76
C VAL A 266 -1.18 3.44 -0.63
N HIS A 267 -0.63 2.45 0.05
CA HIS A 267 0.44 2.62 1.02
C HIS A 267 1.82 2.48 0.35
N CYS A 268 2.61 3.55 0.34
CA CYS A 268 3.87 3.68 -0.42
C CYS A 268 4.91 4.51 0.35
N HIS A 269 5.96 3.87 0.84
CA HIS A 269 7.12 4.55 1.45
C HIS A 269 8.16 5.03 0.45
N GLU A 270 8.12 4.51 -0.79
CA GLU A 270 9.07 4.91 -1.82
C GLU A 270 8.99 6.42 -2.08
N SER A 271 10.12 7.02 -2.45
CA SER A 271 10.29 8.46 -2.63
C SER A 271 10.69 8.77 -4.07
N GLY A 272 10.30 9.95 -4.54
CA GLY A 272 10.74 10.48 -5.83
C GLY A 272 12.21 10.92 -5.82
N PRO A 273 12.81 11.07 -7.02
CA PRO A 273 14.23 11.36 -7.20
C PRO A 273 14.60 12.84 -7.00
N ASP A 274 13.67 13.69 -6.54
CA ASP A 274 13.88 15.15 -6.40
C ASP A 274 14.69 15.56 -5.16
N GLY A 275 15.29 14.61 -4.43
CA GLY A 275 16.23 14.90 -3.35
C GLY A 275 17.65 15.19 -3.86
N ASP A 276 18.53 15.65 -2.97
CA ASP A 276 19.95 15.81 -3.30
C ASP A 276 20.52 14.46 -3.78
N PHE A 277 21.17 14.47 -4.95
CA PHE A 277 21.74 13.28 -5.62
C PHE A 277 20.75 12.12 -5.87
N HIS A 278 19.50 12.42 -6.22
CA HIS A 278 18.43 11.43 -6.38
C HIS A 278 18.01 10.72 -5.08
N GLY A 279 18.31 11.33 -3.93
CA GLY A 279 17.98 10.79 -2.61
C GLY A 279 16.48 10.85 -2.26
N HIS A 280 16.12 10.20 -1.14
CA HIS A 280 14.75 10.09 -0.65
C HIS A 280 14.09 11.46 -0.40
N SER A 281 13.31 11.96 -1.37
CA SER A 281 12.50 13.15 -1.19
C SER A 281 11.34 12.88 -0.22
N ARG A 282 11.15 13.80 0.74
CA ARG A 282 9.93 13.81 1.58
C ARG A 282 8.74 14.43 0.87
N LEU A 283 8.96 15.19 -0.20
CA LEU A 283 7.88 15.94 -0.85
C LEU A 283 7.41 15.27 -2.13
N SER A 284 8.33 14.68 -2.88
CA SER A 284 8.05 14.09 -4.18
C SER A 284 7.70 12.60 -4.07
N PRO A 285 6.55 12.16 -4.61
CA PRO A 285 6.26 10.74 -4.81
C PRO A 285 7.15 10.12 -5.91
N PRO A 286 7.35 8.80 -5.91
CA PRO A 286 8.03 8.11 -6.99
C PRO A 286 7.19 8.12 -8.27
N HIS A 287 7.83 8.04 -9.44
CA HIS A 287 7.14 8.15 -10.74
C HIS A 287 6.09 7.05 -10.94
N PHE A 288 6.37 5.81 -10.51
CA PHE A 288 5.39 4.73 -10.64
C PHE A 288 4.09 5.04 -9.89
N LEU A 289 4.17 5.72 -8.74
CA LEU A 289 3.00 6.09 -7.94
C LEU A 289 2.21 7.21 -8.62
N THR A 290 2.89 8.21 -9.20
CA THR A 290 2.21 9.27 -9.97
C THR A 290 1.50 8.72 -11.20
N ASP A 291 2.15 7.80 -11.90
CA ASP A 291 1.58 7.14 -13.08
C ASP A 291 0.39 6.27 -12.69
N PHE A 292 0.52 5.50 -11.60
CA PHE A 292 -0.56 4.65 -11.11
C PHE A 292 -1.75 5.48 -10.63
N ALA A 293 -1.52 6.57 -9.89
CA ALA A 293 -2.58 7.42 -9.39
C ALA A 293 -3.42 8.01 -10.54
N ARG A 294 -2.76 8.62 -11.54
CA ARG A 294 -3.45 9.13 -12.74
C ARG A 294 -4.14 8.01 -13.51
N TRP A 295 -3.47 6.85 -13.64
CA TRP A 295 -4.05 5.70 -14.31
C TRP A 295 -5.32 5.19 -13.62
N THR A 296 -5.38 5.12 -12.28
CA THR A 296 -6.61 4.71 -11.57
C THR A 296 -7.76 5.69 -11.81
N ILE A 297 -7.48 7.00 -11.84
CA ILE A 297 -8.48 8.02 -12.22
C ILE A 297 -8.94 7.81 -13.65
N ASP A 298 -8.04 7.47 -14.58
CA ASP A 298 -8.39 7.15 -15.97
C ASP A 298 -9.24 5.88 -16.09
N GLN A 299 -9.04 4.92 -15.19
CA GLN A 299 -9.91 3.75 -15.09
C GLN A 299 -11.27 4.09 -14.46
N GLY A 300 -11.46 5.30 -13.92
CA GLY A 300 -12.70 5.84 -13.39
C GLY A 300 -12.84 5.78 -11.87
N CYS A 301 -11.74 5.71 -11.13
CA CYS A 301 -11.73 6.06 -9.71
C CYS A 301 -12.14 7.53 -9.51
N ALA A 302 -12.93 7.79 -8.48
CA ALA A 302 -13.36 9.12 -8.07
C ALA A 302 -12.28 9.87 -7.28
N ALA A 303 -11.38 9.15 -6.61
CA ALA A 303 -10.23 9.70 -5.90
C ALA A 303 -9.11 8.67 -5.75
N PHE A 304 -7.88 9.17 -5.61
CA PHE A 304 -6.72 8.39 -5.22
C PHE A 304 -6.16 8.91 -3.89
N VAL A 305 -5.80 8.01 -2.98
CA VAL A 305 -5.39 8.35 -1.61
C VAL A 305 -4.10 7.63 -1.25
N GLY A 306 -3.03 8.38 -1.05
CA GLY A 306 -1.73 7.89 -0.62
C GLY A 306 -1.58 7.86 0.91
N HIS A 307 -0.82 6.88 1.37
CA HIS A 307 -0.54 6.53 2.77
C HIS A 307 0.91 6.05 2.91
N GLY A 308 1.44 6.03 4.14
CA GLY A 308 2.71 5.38 4.48
C GLY A 308 3.88 6.30 4.79
N PRO A 309 4.20 7.36 4.04
CA PRO A 309 5.36 8.20 4.36
C PRO A 309 5.29 8.89 5.73
N HIS A 310 4.13 8.88 6.41
CA HIS A 310 3.87 9.56 7.69
C HIS A 310 4.00 11.09 7.66
N PHE A 311 4.11 11.67 6.48
CA PHE A 311 4.06 13.10 6.23
C PHE A 311 3.20 13.41 5.00
N LEU A 312 2.65 14.61 4.96
CA LEU A 312 1.86 15.09 3.82
C LEU A 312 2.74 15.20 2.58
N ARG A 313 2.22 14.71 1.44
CA ARG A 313 2.78 14.98 0.10
C ARG A 313 1.81 15.85 -0.70
N GLY A 314 2.22 16.24 -1.90
CA GLY A 314 1.43 17.11 -2.78
C GLY A 314 0.02 16.59 -3.09
N ILE A 315 -0.85 17.51 -3.46
CA ILE A 315 -2.22 17.23 -3.94
C ILE A 315 -2.28 17.63 -5.41
N GLU A 316 -2.88 16.76 -6.23
CA GLU A 316 -3.13 17.01 -7.64
C GLU A 316 -4.63 16.91 -7.92
N ILE A 317 -5.15 17.83 -8.75
CA ILE A 317 -6.48 17.68 -9.35
C ILE A 317 -6.28 17.22 -10.80
N TYR A 318 -6.52 15.94 -11.05
CA TYR A 318 -6.37 15.32 -12.35
C TYR A 318 -7.75 14.96 -12.91
N LYS A 319 -8.11 15.52 -14.07
CA LYS A 319 -9.44 15.32 -14.70
C LYS A 319 -10.61 15.59 -13.74
N ASN A 320 -10.51 16.68 -12.96
CA ASN A 320 -11.47 17.09 -11.92
C ASN A 320 -11.62 16.08 -10.77
N ARG A 321 -10.67 15.15 -10.59
CA ARG A 321 -10.63 14.21 -9.47
C ARG A 321 -9.40 14.48 -8.60
N PRO A 322 -9.55 14.42 -7.27
CA PRO A 322 -8.43 14.62 -6.37
C PRO A 322 -7.52 13.39 -6.31
N ILE A 323 -6.22 13.65 -6.28
CA ILE A 323 -5.15 12.72 -5.99
C ILE A 323 -4.39 13.28 -4.79
N PHE A 324 -4.38 12.54 -3.70
CA PHE A 324 -3.57 12.83 -2.52
C PHE A 324 -2.37 11.90 -2.53
N TYR A 325 -1.15 12.41 -2.67
CA TYR A 325 0.04 11.54 -2.74
C TYR A 325 0.50 11.01 -1.37
N SER A 326 0.04 11.64 -0.28
CA SER A 326 0.12 11.13 1.08
C SER A 326 -0.73 12.02 1.99
N LEU A 327 -1.60 11.42 2.81
CA LEU A 327 -2.35 12.11 3.86
C LEU A 327 -1.61 12.15 5.21
N GLY A 328 -0.41 11.57 5.29
CA GLY A 328 0.38 11.51 6.52
C GLY A 328 -0.31 10.72 7.63
N ASN A 329 -0.08 11.09 8.88
CA ASN A 329 -0.66 10.39 10.03
C ASN A 329 -2.03 10.94 10.41
N PHE A 330 -3.02 10.05 10.54
CA PHE A 330 -4.29 10.36 11.20
C PHE A 330 -4.20 10.12 12.70
N ILE A 331 -3.76 8.92 13.11
CA ILE A 331 -3.44 8.56 14.49
C ILE A 331 -2.08 7.86 14.46
N PHE A 332 -1.15 8.28 15.32
CA PHE A 332 0.18 7.70 15.40
C PHE A 332 0.56 7.44 16.86
N GLN A 333 0.51 6.17 17.29
CA GLN A 333 0.73 5.75 18.67
C GLN A 333 1.72 4.57 18.78
N ASN A 334 2.70 4.55 17.88
CA ASN A 334 3.71 3.48 17.79
C ASN A 334 4.50 3.31 19.11
N GLU A 335 4.69 4.39 19.88
CA GLU A 335 5.44 4.38 21.15
C GLU A 335 4.72 3.62 22.28
N SER A 336 3.50 3.16 22.06
CA SER A 336 2.68 2.47 23.07
C SER A 336 2.31 1.04 22.68
N VAL A 337 3.01 0.46 21.70
CA VAL A 337 2.99 -0.98 21.45
C VAL A 337 3.57 -1.70 22.67
N LEU A 338 2.81 -2.68 23.19
CA LEU A 338 3.08 -3.27 24.50
C LEU A 338 4.31 -4.20 24.51
N TRP A 339 4.40 -5.09 23.53
CA TRP A 339 5.44 -6.11 23.45
C TRP A 339 6.06 -6.11 22.06
N LEU A 340 7.38 -6.24 22.01
CA LEU A 340 8.16 -6.38 20.78
C LEU A 340 8.97 -7.67 20.84
N PRO A 341 9.32 -8.27 19.69
CA PRO A 341 10.28 -9.37 19.65
C PRO A 341 11.64 -8.96 20.26
N PRO A 342 12.37 -9.86 20.94
CA PRO A 342 13.69 -9.58 21.51
C PRO A 342 14.69 -9.00 20.49
N GLU A 343 14.60 -9.43 19.24
CA GLU A 343 15.41 -8.97 18.12
C GLU A 343 15.10 -7.51 17.77
N ALA A 344 13.83 -7.10 17.88
CA ALA A 344 13.42 -5.72 17.71
C ALA A 344 13.93 -4.85 18.87
N TYR A 345 13.77 -5.30 20.12
CA TYR A 345 14.33 -4.62 21.29
C TYR A 345 15.84 -4.41 21.16
N SER A 346 16.57 -5.46 20.79
CA SER A 346 18.04 -5.40 20.65
C SER A 346 18.51 -4.40 19.60
N ARG A 347 17.70 -4.09 18.59
CA ARG A 347 18.02 -3.07 17.57
C ARG A 347 17.76 -1.64 18.06
N CYS A 348 16.79 -1.46 18.97
CA CYS A 348 16.31 -0.15 19.41
C CYS A 348 16.83 0.27 20.81
N GLY A 349 17.38 -0.66 21.59
CA GLY A 349 17.93 -0.42 22.93
C GLY A 349 17.12 -1.09 24.02
#